data_AF-B8HSQ4-F1
#
_entry.id   AF-B8HSQ4-F1
#
_cell.length_a   1.000
_cell.length_b   1.000
_cell.length_c   1.000
_cell.angle_alpha   90.00
_cell.angle_beta   90.00
_cell.angle_gamma   90.00
#
_symmetry.space_group_name_H-M   'P 1'
#
loop_
_entity.id
_entity.type
_entity.pdbx_description
1 polymer ?
#
loop_
_entity_poly.entity_id
_entity_poly.type
_entity_poly.pdbx_seq_one_letter_code
_entity_poly.pdbx_strand_id
1 'polypeptide(L)' 'MLNSQRFSFVEHTNSAGLSSVMPYLPITLSYRDRSLELMALLDTGASVNVLPYDVCFYRADLAFELRLRGK' A
#
# COMPACT_ATOMS: atom_id res chain seq x y z
N MET A 1 6.32 -20.88 9.86
CA MET A 1 6.58 -19.62 9.14
C MET A 1 7.50 -18.79 10.01
N LEU A 2 8.73 -18.52 9.57
CA LEU A 2 9.77 -17.97 10.45
C LEU A 2 9.68 -16.46 10.71
N ASN A 3 8.81 -15.70 10.02
CA ASN A 3 8.68 -14.24 10.18
C ASN A 3 7.24 -13.73 9.96
N SER A 4 6.25 -14.29 10.68
CA SER A 4 4.89 -13.75 10.59
C SER A 4 4.81 -12.36 11.24
N GLN A 5 4.24 -11.39 10.52
CA GLN A 5 3.93 -10.07 11.06
C GLN A 5 2.41 -9.90 11.14
N ARG A 6 1.95 -9.24 12.21
CA ARG A 6 0.55 -8.87 12.38
C ARG A 6 0.39 -7.40 12.04
N PHE A 7 -0.64 -7.10 11.26
CA PHE A 7 -1.04 -5.73 10.95
C PHE A 7 -2.42 -5.47 11.55
N SER A 8 -2.61 -4.27 12.09
CA SER A 8 -3.90 -3.87 12.64
C SER A 8 -4.91 -3.68 11.52
N PHE A 9 -6.13 -4.12 11.78
CA PHE A 9 -7.28 -3.81 10.96
C PHE A 9 -7.78 -2.42 11.34
N VAL A 10 -7.96 -1.56 10.34
CA VAL A 10 -8.37 -0.15 10.51
C VAL A 10 -9.77 0.02 9.92
N GLU A 11 -10.63 0.71 10.63
CA GLU A 11 -11.96 1.06 10.16
C GLU A 11 -11.88 2.19 9.13
N HIS A 12 -12.51 2.00 7.97
CA HIS A 12 -12.64 2.99 6.92
C HIS A 12 -14.10 3.14 6.52
N THR A 13 -14.60 4.37 6.61
CA THR A 13 -15.94 4.75 6.16
C THR A 13 -15.86 5.50 4.83
N ASN A 14 -16.61 5.04 3.84
CA ASN A 14 -16.68 5.73 2.55
C ASN A 14 -17.65 6.92 2.58
N SER A 15 -17.70 7.68 1.48
CA SER A 15 -18.58 8.85 1.35
C SER A 15 -20.08 8.53 1.41
N ALA A 16 -20.47 7.26 1.23
CA ALA A 16 -21.83 6.78 1.38
C ALA A 16 -22.17 6.34 2.81
N GLY A 17 -21.24 6.50 3.78
CA GLY A 17 -21.43 6.10 5.18
C GLY A 17 -21.26 4.59 5.43
N LEU A 18 -20.79 3.83 4.44
CA LEU A 18 -20.51 2.40 4.62
C LEU A 18 -19.12 2.23 5.24
N SER A 19 -19.08 1.53 6.38
CA SER A 19 -17.84 1.24 7.10
C SER A 19 -17.36 -0.19 6.84
N SER A 20 -16.05 -0.36 6.66
CA SER A 20 -15.39 -1.66 6.56
C SER A 20 -14.10 -1.64 7.35
N VAL A 21 -13.73 -2.78 7.93
CA VAL A 21 -12.46 -2.93 8.65
C VAL A 21 -11.50 -3.71 7.78
N MET A 22 -10.33 -3.13 7.47
CA MET A 22 -9.38 -3.71 6.51
C MET A 22 -7.94 -3.66 7.04
N PRO A 23 -7.07 -4.61 6.67
CA PRO A 23 -5.68 -4.62 7.09
C PRO A 23 -4.87 -3.66 6.21
N TYR A 24 -4.31 -2.62 6.81
CA TYR A 24 -3.40 -1.70 6.12
C TYR A 24 -1.97 -1.88 6.61
N LEU A 25 -1.02 -1.80 5.69
CA LEU A 25 0.40 -1.89 5.96
C LEU A 25 1.13 -0.63 5.46
N PRO A 26 2.10 -0.11 6.25
CA PRO A 26 2.92 1.01 5.81
C PRO A 26 3.86 0.54 4.70
N ILE A 27 3.85 1.24 3.57
CA ILE A 27 4.76 1.00 2.45
C ILE A 27 5.51 2.26 2.09
N THR A 28 6.66 2.06 1.46
CA THR A 28 7.41 3.12 0.81
C THR A 28 7.47 2.84 -0.68
N LEU A 29 6.94 3.75 -1.49
CA LEU A 29 7.16 3.78 -2.93
C LEU A 29 8.39 4.59 -3.22
N SER A 30 9.36 4.00 -3.92
CA SER A 30 10.63 4.66 -4.25
C SER A 30 10.87 4.63 -5.76
N TYR A 31 11.32 5.76 -6.30
CA TYR A 31 11.75 5.89 -7.69
C TYR A 31 12.82 6.96 -7.84
N ARG A 32 14.03 6.55 -8.23
CA ARG A 32 15.22 7.41 -8.27
C ARG A 32 15.39 8.13 -6.92
N ASP A 33 15.48 9.45 -6.92
CA ASP A 33 15.68 10.27 -5.72
C ASP A 33 14.35 10.68 -5.04
N ARG A 34 13.24 10.02 -5.39
CA ARG A 34 11.92 10.27 -4.80
C ARG A 34 11.44 9.09 -3.98
N SER A 35 10.80 9.40 -2.88
CA SER A 35 10.19 8.43 -1.99
C SER A 35 8.86 8.97 -1.46
N LEU A 36 7.86 8.10 -1.35
CA LEU A 36 6.56 8.41 -0.80
C LEU A 36 6.17 7.32 0.22
N GLU A 37 5.84 7.75 1.43
CA GLU A 37 5.28 6.87 2.46
C GLU A 37 3.75 6.93 2.41
N LEU A 38 3.12 5.75 2.40
CA LEU A 38 1.67 5.63 2.41
C LEU A 38 1.23 4.34 3.10
N MET A 39 -0.07 4.25 3.37
CA MET A 39 -0.72 3.02 3.82
C MET A 39 -1.31 2.31 2.62
N ALA A 40 -1.03 1.01 2.46
CA ALA A 40 -1.60 0.18 1.41
C ALA A 40 -2.43 -0.96 2.01
N LEU A 41 -3.48 -1.35 1.29
CA LEU A 41 -4.32 -2.49 1.65
C LEU A 41 -3.54 -3.79 1.49
N LEU A 42 -3.51 -4.63 2.53
CA LEU A 42 -3.04 -6.00 2.42
C LEU A 42 -4.15 -6.88 1.85
N ASP A 43 -4.15 -7.09 0.54
CA ASP A 43 -5.11 -7.94 -0.15
C ASP A 43 -4.45 -9.22 -0.67
N THR A 44 -4.61 -10.32 0.06
CA THR A 44 -4.09 -11.63 -0.35
C THR A 44 -4.85 -12.24 -1.53
N GLY A 45 -6.01 -11.68 -1.90
CA GLY A 45 -6.79 -12.11 -3.06
C GLY A 45 -6.36 -11.43 -4.37
N ALA A 46 -5.53 -10.39 -4.32
CA ALA A 46 -5.08 -9.67 -5.50
C ALA A 46 -3.86 -10.34 -6.16
N SER A 47 -3.89 -10.49 -7.49
CA SER A 47 -2.74 -10.99 -8.27
C SER A 47 -1.74 -9.89 -8.66
N VAL A 48 -2.15 -8.61 -8.53
CA VAL A 48 -1.34 -7.44 -8.89
C VAL A 48 -1.52 -6.35 -7.84
N ASN A 49 -0.48 -5.53 -7.66
CA ASN A 49 -0.58 -4.33 -6.84
C ASN A 49 -1.24 -3.21 -7.67
N VAL A 50 -2.23 -2.54 -7.10
CA VAL A 50 -2.93 -1.42 -7.73
C VAL A 50 -2.59 -0.15 -6.96
N LEU A 51 -2.13 0.87 -7.68
CA LEU A 51 -1.81 2.18 -7.12
C LEU A 51 -2.81 3.22 -7.66
N PRO A 52 -3.39 4.06 -6.79
CA PRO A 52 -4.13 5.23 -7.23
C PRO A 52 -3.32 6.12 -8.17
N TYR A 53 -3.99 6.77 -9.12
CA TYR A 53 -3.33 7.60 -10.13
C TYR A 53 -2.52 8.75 -9.52
N ASP A 54 -3.05 9.35 -8.47
CA ASP A 54 -2.50 10.50 -7.74
C ASP A 54 -1.25 10.16 -6.93
N VAL A 55 -0.99 8.88 -6.62
CA VAL A 55 0.25 8.44 -5.94
C VAL A 55 1.31 7.92 -6.90
N CYS A 56 0.99 7.79 -8.19
CA CYS A 56 1.95 7.32 -9.21
C CYS A 56 2.89 8.46 -9.64
N PHE A 57 4.20 8.20 -9.64
CA PHE A 57 5.17 9.12 -10.25
C PHE A 57 5.03 9.06 -11.78
N TYR A 58 4.12 9.85 -12.34
CA TYR A 58 3.84 9.84 -13.79
C TYR A 58 5.03 10.35 -14.62
N ARG A 59 5.92 9.45 -15.07
CA ARG A 59 6.72 9.53 -16.32
C ARG A 59 7.11 8.11 -16.77
N ALA A 60 7.27 7.92 -18.08
CA ALA A 60 7.18 6.70 -18.89
C ALA A 60 8.03 5.45 -18.52
N ASP A 61 8.71 5.42 -17.38
CA ASP A 61 9.56 4.30 -16.96
C ASP A 61 8.90 3.58 -15.77
N LEU A 62 7.94 2.70 -16.09
CA LEU A 62 6.87 2.11 -15.25
C LEU A 62 7.27 1.10 -14.15
N ALA A 63 8.50 1.13 -13.61
CA ALA A 63 8.92 0.17 -12.58
C ALA A 63 9.11 0.83 -11.21
N PHE A 64 8.25 0.50 -10.25
CA PHE A 64 8.43 0.82 -8.83
C PHE A 64 8.79 -0.45 -8.05
N GLU A 65 9.76 -0.32 -7.15
CA GLU A 65 10.07 -1.37 -6.18
C GLU A 65 9.25 -1.11 -4.90
N LEU A 66 8.42 -2.07 -4.51
CA LEU A 66 7.72 -2.02 -3.22
C LEU A 66 8.67 -2.50 -2.13
N ARG A 67 9.02 -1.62 -1.20
CA ARG A 67 9.74 -2.01 0.02
C ARG A 67 8.79 -1.99 1.21
N LEU A 68 8.62 -3.16 1.82
CA LEU A 68 8.06 -3.25 3.16
C LEU A 68 9.05 -2.61 4.12
N ARG A 69 8.57 -1.68 4.96
CA ARG A 69 9.40 -1.10 6.00
C ARG A 69 9.66 -2.15 7.09
N GLY A 70 10.82 -2.80 7.03
CA GLY A 70 11.42 -3.50 8.16
C GLY A 70 12.32 -2.53 8.93
N LYS A 71 12.35 -2.66 10.28
CA LYS A 71 13.21 -1.85 11.16
C LYS A 71 14.66 -1.81 10.69
#